data_AF-A0A0D9YPW7-F1
#
_entry.id   AF-A0A0D9YPW7-F1
#
_cell.length_a   1.000
_cell.length_b   1.000
_cell.length_c   1.000
_cell.angle_alpha   90.00
_cell.angle_beta   90.00
_cell.angle_gamma   90.00
#
_symmetry.space_group_name_H-M   'P 1'
#
loop_
_entity.id
_entity.type
_entity.pdbx_description
1 polymer ?
#
loop_
_entity_poly.entity_id
_entity_poly.type
_entity_poly.pdbx_seq_one_letter_code
_entity_poly.pdbx_strand_id
1 'polypeptide(L)'
;MGLTFPSCPATYQQQFQQFSSQGQSQSQKFRDEHQKIHQFRQGDVVALPAGVAHWFYNDGDASVVAIYVYDINNSANQLEPRQKEFLLAGNNNRVQQVYGSSIDQNIFNGFGTELLSEALGINTVAAKRLQSQNDQRGEIVHVKNGLQLLKPTLTQQQEQAQAQYQEENFCTIKARVNIENPSRADSYNPRAGRISSVNS
;
A
#
# COMPACT_ATOMS: atom_id res chain seq x y z
N MET A 1 -0.65 -3.66 -4.24
CA MET A 1 -0.24 -2.52 -3.40
C MET A 1 -1.35 -1.49 -3.37
N GLY A 2 -1.51 -0.79 -2.25
CA GLY A 2 -2.41 0.36 -2.13
C GLY A 2 -1.63 1.62 -1.79
N LEU A 3 -2.08 2.75 -2.35
CA LEU A 3 -1.64 4.10 -2.01
C LEU A 3 -2.88 4.86 -1.56
N THR A 4 -2.80 5.55 -0.43
CA THR A 4 -3.93 6.31 0.12
C THR A 4 -3.65 7.79 0.00
N PHE A 5 -4.23 8.40 -1.02
CA PHE A 5 -4.15 9.85 -1.25
C PHE A 5 -5.21 10.55 -0.40
N PRO A 6 -4.83 11.44 0.54
CA PRO A 6 -5.79 12.17 1.35
C PRO A 6 -6.81 12.92 0.48
N SER A 7 -8.06 12.99 0.93
CA SER A 7 -9.17 13.64 0.24
C SER A 7 -9.62 13.00 -1.09
N CYS A 8 -8.97 11.93 -1.56
CA CYS A 8 -9.42 11.20 -2.73
C CYS A 8 -10.53 10.19 -2.37
N PRO A 9 -11.60 10.09 -3.18
CA PRO A 9 -12.72 9.21 -2.90
C PRO A 9 -12.36 7.73 -3.08
N ALA A 10 -13.13 6.86 -2.43
CA ALA A 10 -13.11 5.43 -2.72
C ALA A 10 -13.59 5.20 -4.16
N THR A 11 -12.71 4.71 -5.03
CA THR A 11 -13.04 4.39 -6.43
C THR A 11 -13.48 2.95 -6.63
N TYR A 12 -13.27 2.11 -5.60
CA TYR A 12 -13.74 0.73 -5.55
C TYR A 12 -14.87 0.67 -4.54
N GLN A 13 -16.09 0.51 -5.05
CA GLN A 13 -17.30 0.37 -4.26
C GLN A 13 -18.11 -0.77 -4.88
N GLN A 14 -18.24 -1.90 -4.19
CA GLN A 14 -19.08 -3.01 -4.65
C GLN A 14 -19.70 -3.77 -3.48
N GLN A 15 -20.92 -4.26 -3.72
CA GLN A 15 -21.62 -5.20 -2.86
C GLN A 15 -21.43 -6.60 -3.46
N PHE A 16 -20.55 -7.43 -2.88
CA PHE A 16 -20.40 -8.82 -3.33
C PHE A 16 -21.46 -9.71 -2.66
N GLN A 17 -22.15 -10.53 -3.47
CA GLN A 17 -22.72 -11.79 -3.00
C GLN A 17 -21.60 -12.84 -3.09
N GLN A 18 -21.11 -13.34 -1.95
CA GLN A 18 -20.16 -14.46 -1.93
C GLN A 18 -20.81 -15.68 -2.61
N PHE A 19 -20.26 -16.12 -3.75
CA PHE A 19 -20.46 -17.48 -4.25
C PHE A 19 -19.36 -18.35 -3.66
N SER A 20 -19.63 -19.03 -2.55
CA SER A 20 -18.79 -20.13 -2.08
C SER A 20 -19.06 -21.36 -2.94
N SER A 21 -18.05 -21.85 -3.65
CA SER A 21 -18.08 -23.16 -4.33
C SER A 21 -17.84 -24.28 -3.31
N GLN A 22 -18.72 -24.41 -2.33
CA GLN A 22 -18.99 -25.61 -1.54
C GLN A 22 -20.11 -25.30 -0.54
N GLY A 23 -21.03 -26.25 -0.41
CA GLY A 23 -22.40 -26.03 0.08
C GLY A 23 -22.54 -25.46 1.49
N GLN A 24 -23.71 -24.83 1.67
CA GLN A 24 -24.36 -24.50 2.94
C GLN A 24 -23.59 -23.60 3.93
N SER A 25 -23.70 -22.29 3.74
CA SER A 25 -23.87 -21.33 4.85
C SER A 25 -24.19 -19.93 4.31
N GLN A 26 -25.05 -19.19 5.02
CA GLN A 26 -25.56 -17.84 4.72
C GLN A 26 -24.59 -16.95 3.92
N SER A 27 -25.05 -16.43 2.78
CA SER A 27 -24.32 -15.43 2.00
C SER A 27 -24.09 -14.17 2.84
N GLN A 28 -22.90 -14.01 3.43
CA GLN A 28 -22.53 -12.75 4.04
C GLN A 28 -22.23 -11.76 2.91
N LYS A 29 -23.04 -10.70 2.83
CA LYS A 29 -22.81 -9.58 1.92
C LYS A 29 -21.55 -8.87 2.40
N PHE A 30 -20.44 -9.04 1.67
CA PHE A 30 -19.24 -8.24 1.90
C PHE A 30 -19.47 -6.88 1.24
N ARG A 31 -19.56 -5.83 2.07
CA ARG A 31 -19.66 -4.44 1.64
C ARG A 31 -18.40 -3.73 2.10
N ASP A 32 -17.67 -3.18 1.14
CA ASP A 32 -16.44 -2.46 1.37
C ASP A 32 -16.33 -1.31 0.36
N GLU A 33 -15.54 -0.29 0.71
CA GLU A 33 -15.25 0.86 -0.12
C GLU A 33 -13.81 1.31 0.13
N HIS A 34 -12.98 1.33 -0.91
CA HIS A 34 -11.59 1.74 -0.78
C HIS A 34 -11.04 2.44 -2.03
N GLN A 35 -9.89 3.10 -1.89
CA GLN A 35 -9.17 3.68 -3.02
C GLN A 35 -8.59 2.60 -3.95
N LYS A 36 -8.01 3.05 -5.06
CA LYS A 36 -7.48 2.17 -6.10
C LYS A 36 -6.34 1.30 -5.58
N ILE A 37 -6.45 0.01 -5.89
CA ILE A 37 -5.39 -0.97 -5.64
C ILE A 37 -4.64 -1.19 -6.95
N HIS A 38 -3.32 -1.20 -6.87
CA HIS A 38 -2.44 -1.43 -8.01
C HIS A 38 -1.83 -2.83 -7.90
N GLN A 39 -2.00 -3.64 -8.95
CA GLN A 39 -1.17 -4.82 -9.14
C GLN A 39 0.26 -4.38 -9.44
N PHE A 40 1.23 -5.08 -8.88
CA PHE A 40 2.65 -4.85 -9.14
C PHE A 40 3.31 -6.18 -9.51
N ARG A 41 4.43 -6.11 -10.20
CA ARG A 41 5.19 -7.29 -10.66
C ARG A 41 6.68 -6.98 -10.70
N GLN A 42 7.49 -8.01 -10.96
CA GLN A 42 8.92 -7.85 -11.21
C GLN A 42 9.17 -6.76 -12.27
N GLY A 43 10.19 -5.95 -12.01
CA GLY A 43 10.56 -4.82 -12.87
C GLY A 43 9.70 -3.57 -12.73
N ASP A 44 8.70 -3.55 -11.84
CA ASP A 44 7.99 -2.30 -11.53
C ASP A 44 8.85 -1.39 -10.64
N VAL A 45 9.01 -0.15 -11.07
CA VAL A 45 9.47 0.98 -10.27
C VAL A 45 8.23 1.73 -9.77
N VAL A 46 8.17 1.98 -8.46
CA VAL A 46 7.04 2.63 -7.81
C VAL A 46 7.52 3.93 -7.17
N ALA A 47 6.86 5.03 -7.49
CA ALA A 47 7.08 6.32 -6.86
C ALA A 47 6.15 6.46 -5.64
N LEU A 48 6.73 6.72 -4.47
CA LEU A 48 6.02 6.89 -3.20
C LEU A 48 6.19 8.33 -2.72
N PRO A 49 5.18 9.21 -2.85
CA PRO A 49 5.28 10.58 -2.39
C PRO A 49 5.40 10.66 -0.85
N ALA A 50 6.09 11.69 -0.35
CA ALA A 50 6.18 11.94 1.08
C ALA A 50 4.78 12.11 1.71
N GLY A 51 4.54 11.45 2.84
CA GLY A 51 3.28 11.52 3.58
C GLY A 51 2.12 10.67 3.02
N VAL A 52 2.28 10.02 1.86
CA VAL A 52 1.25 9.11 1.31
C VAL A 52 1.39 7.74 1.97
N ALA A 53 0.35 7.34 2.70
CA ALA A 53 0.27 6.00 3.29
C ALA A 53 0.20 4.94 2.18
N HIS A 54 0.96 3.85 2.35
CA HIS A 54 1.02 2.79 1.37
C HIS A 54 1.18 1.42 2.05
N TRP A 55 0.76 0.37 1.33
CA TRP A 55 0.88 -1.02 1.78
C TRP A 55 1.07 -1.96 0.60
N PHE A 56 1.76 -3.07 0.85
CA PHE A 56 2.00 -4.11 -0.14
C PHE A 56 1.43 -5.44 0.37
N TYR A 57 0.89 -6.23 -0.55
CA TYR A 57 0.38 -7.57 -0.28
C TYR A 57 0.91 -8.49 -1.39
N ASN A 58 1.54 -9.59 -0.97
CA ASN A 58 1.98 -10.64 -1.88
C ASN A 58 0.88 -11.70 -1.97
N ASP A 59 0.24 -11.81 -3.13
CA ASP A 59 -0.76 -12.83 -3.44
C ASP A 59 -0.23 -13.97 -4.30
N GLY A 60 1.08 -13.99 -4.58
CA GLY A 60 1.78 -15.05 -5.31
C GLY A 60 2.58 -15.98 -4.39
N ASP A 61 3.00 -17.11 -4.96
CA ASP A 61 3.78 -18.13 -4.24
C ASP A 61 5.26 -17.75 -4.08
N ALA A 62 5.77 -16.89 -4.98
CA ALA A 62 7.15 -16.41 -4.92
C ALA A 62 7.29 -15.25 -3.93
N SER A 63 8.41 -15.20 -3.20
CA SER A 63 8.71 -14.06 -2.33
C SER A 63 8.88 -12.78 -3.14
N VAL A 64 8.21 -11.72 -2.71
CA VAL A 64 8.44 -10.37 -3.24
C VAL A 64 9.68 -9.79 -2.58
N VAL A 65 10.61 -9.31 -3.41
CA VAL A 65 11.78 -8.52 -2.96
C VAL A 65 11.62 -7.12 -3.51
N ALA A 66 11.64 -6.13 -2.63
CA ALA A 66 11.56 -4.71 -2.99
C ALA A 66 12.82 -4.00 -2.47
N ILE A 67 13.36 -3.09 -3.29
CA ILE A 67 14.47 -2.22 -2.91
C ILE A 67 13.88 -0.82 -2.74
N TYR A 68 14.00 -0.27 -1.53
CA TYR A 68 13.57 1.08 -1.21
C TYR A 68 14.75 2.04 -1.33
N VAL A 69 14.52 3.16 -2.01
CA VAL A 69 15.47 4.27 -2.09
C VAL A 69 14.75 5.51 -1.57
N TYR A 70 15.24 6.07 -0.47
CA TYR A 70 14.68 7.26 0.15
C TYR A 70 15.54 8.46 -0.19
N ASP A 71 14.96 9.45 -0.87
CA ASP A 71 15.60 10.75 -1.11
C ASP A 71 15.42 11.64 0.13
N ILE A 72 16.29 11.48 1.12
CA ILE A 72 16.21 12.20 2.40
C ILE A 72 16.49 13.70 2.29
N ASN A 73 17.05 14.16 1.17
CA ASN A 73 17.35 15.57 0.88
C ASN A 73 16.32 16.20 -0.07
N ASN A 74 15.24 15.47 -0.40
CA ASN A 74 14.17 15.99 -1.23
C ASN A 74 13.52 17.23 -0.60
N SER A 75 13.10 18.22 -1.41
CA SER A 75 12.42 19.43 -0.90
C SER A 75 11.08 19.14 -0.22
N ALA A 76 10.48 17.96 -0.46
CA ALA A 76 9.30 17.51 0.27
C ALA A 76 9.61 17.14 1.74
N ASN A 77 10.87 16.81 2.07
CA ASN A 77 11.28 16.57 3.45
C ASN A 77 11.64 17.89 4.14
N GLN A 78 10.74 18.39 4.98
CA GLN A 78 10.94 19.61 5.78
C GLN A 78 11.50 19.32 7.19
N LEU A 79 11.81 18.07 7.48
CA LEU A 79 12.39 17.63 8.76
C LEU A 79 13.91 17.50 8.63
N GLU A 80 14.55 16.86 9.60
CA GLU A 80 15.96 16.48 9.45
C GLU A 80 16.16 15.50 8.27
N PRO A 81 17.35 15.50 7.62
CA PRO A 81 17.65 14.63 6.49
C PRO A 81 17.92 13.19 6.96
N ARG A 82 16.86 12.55 7.44
CA ARG A 82 16.86 11.18 7.95
C ARG A 82 15.55 10.51 7.58
N GLN A 83 15.62 9.23 7.23
CA GLN A 83 14.43 8.40 7.02
C GLN A 83 13.63 8.32 8.32
N LYS A 84 12.33 8.59 8.20
CA LYS A 84 11.33 8.43 9.25
C LYS A 84 10.21 7.55 8.73
N GLU A 85 9.84 6.54 9.50
CA GLU A 85 8.74 5.64 9.19
C GLU A 85 7.63 5.84 10.20
N PHE A 86 6.41 6.04 9.71
CA PHE A 86 5.22 6.26 10.53
C PHE A 86 4.24 5.14 10.25
N LEU A 87 4.34 4.06 11.03
CA LEU A 87 3.50 2.89 10.86
C LEU A 87 2.06 3.18 11.31
N LEU A 88 1.08 2.80 10.49
CA LEU A 88 -0.34 2.86 10.87
C LEU A 88 -0.78 1.65 11.71
N ALA A 89 -0.05 0.54 11.64
CA ALA A 89 -0.38 -0.68 12.37
C ALA A 89 0.88 -1.47 12.69
N GLY A 90 0.72 -2.48 13.54
CA GLY A 90 1.84 -3.30 13.99
C GLY A 90 2.57 -2.66 15.16
N ASN A 91 3.44 -3.46 15.75
CA ASN A 91 4.29 -3.05 16.86
C ASN A 91 5.60 -3.80 16.69
N ASN A 92 6.68 -3.06 16.51
CA ASN A 92 7.98 -3.63 16.33
C ASN A 92 8.83 -3.29 17.55
N ASN A 93 8.94 -4.26 18.46
CA ASN A 93 9.86 -4.18 19.59
C ASN A 93 11.31 -4.48 19.17
N ARG A 94 11.59 -4.65 17.87
CA ARG A 94 12.95 -4.88 17.39
C ARG A 94 13.67 -3.55 17.37
N VAL A 95 14.59 -3.40 18.29
CA VAL A 95 15.56 -2.32 18.34
C VAL A 95 16.35 -2.31 17.01
N GLN A 96 15.99 -1.44 16.07
CA GLN A 96 16.85 -1.16 14.93
C GLN A 96 17.98 -0.24 15.40
N GLN A 97 19.07 -0.87 15.87
CA GLN A 97 20.24 -0.22 16.49
C GLN A 97 21.16 0.54 15.53
N VAL A 98 20.79 0.83 14.27
CA VAL A 98 21.78 1.34 13.30
C VAL A 98 21.73 2.87 13.12
N TYR A 99 20.59 3.53 13.33
CA TYR A 99 20.54 4.99 13.38
C TYR A 99 19.47 5.41 14.41
N GLY A 100 19.90 5.97 15.55
CA GLY A 100 19.12 6.64 16.60
C GLY A 100 17.68 6.19 16.89
N SER A 101 17.51 5.37 17.94
CA SER A 101 16.37 5.27 18.87
C SER A 101 14.98 5.69 18.35
N SER A 102 14.36 4.87 17.51
CA SER A 102 12.90 4.84 17.34
C SER A 102 12.38 3.62 18.10
N ILE A 103 11.45 3.81 19.02
CA ILE A 103 10.54 2.73 19.40
C ILE A 103 9.58 2.63 18.21
N ASP A 104 9.71 1.58 17.39
CA ASP A 104 8.90 1.38 16.17
C ASP A 104 7.48 0.89 16.53
N GLN A 105 6.78 1.72 17.28
CA GLN A 105 5.36 1.60 17.57
C GLN A 105 4.59 2.34 16.48
N ASN A 106 3.41 1.82 16.13
CA ASN A 106 2.50 2.57 15.26
C ASN A 106 2.10 3.92 15.88
N ILE A 107 1.70 4.86 15.03
CA ILE A 107 1.36 6.23 15.42
C ILE A 107 0.25 6.31 16.48
N PHE A 108 -0.62 5.31 16.57
CA PHE A 108 -1.71 5.30 17.55
C PHE A 108 -1.22 5.11 18.99
N ASN A 109 0.00 4.60 19.21
CA ASN A 109 0.58 4.54 20.55
C ASN A 109 0.90 5.91 21.14
N GLY A 110 1.00 6.95 20.30
CA GLY A 110 1.21 8.33 20.77
C GLY A 110 -0.01 8.97 21.42
N PHE A 111 -1.17 8.30 21.41
CA PHE A 111 -2.43 8.86 21.89
C PHE A 111 -3.01 8.04 23.06
N GLY A 112 -3.72 8.71 23.97
CA GLY A 112 -4.51 8.04 25.01
C GLY A 112 -5.64 7.19 24.41
N THR A 113 -5.91 6.03 24.98
CA THR A 113 -6.93 5.10 24.47
C THR A 113 -8.32 5.74 24.42
N GLU A 114 -8.69 6.51 25.45
CA GLU A 114 -9.99 7.19 25.54
C GLU A 114 -10.14 8.25 24.44
N LEU A 115 -9.09 9.04 24.19
CA LEU A 115 -9.06 10.04 23.13
C LEU A 115 -9.20 9.40 21.74
N LEU A 116 -8.50 8.29 21.48
CA LEU A 116 -8.64 7.55 20.23
C LEU A 116 -10.04 6.97 20.04
N SER A 117 -10.62 6.42 21.12
CA SER A 117 -11.96 5.86 21.15
C SER A 117 -12.99 6.92 20.73
N GLU A 118 -12.89 8.11 21.32
CA GLU A 118 -13.76 9.25 21.03
C GLU A 118 -13.56 9.77 19.59
N ALA A 119 -12.32 10.08 19.20
CA ALA A 119 -12.01 10.68 17.90
C ALA A 119 -12.40 9.80 16.71
N LEU A 120 -12.29 8.47 16.84
CA LEU A 120 -12.65 7.52 15.78
C LEU A 120 -14.07 6.95 15.92
N GLY A 121 -14.81 7.30 16.99
CA GLY A 121 -16.15 6.77 17.24
C GLY A 121 -16.18 5.25 17.44
N ILE A 122 -15.12 4.67 18.01
CA ILE A 122 -14.98 3.22 18.27
C ILE A 122 -14.97 2.96 19.77
N ASN A 123 -15.16 1.70 20.19
CA ASN A 123 -15.00 1.34 21.61
C ASN A 123 -13.53 1.22 22.01
N THR A 124 -13.27 1.28 23.32
CA THR A 124 -11.91 1.24 23.88
C THR A 124 -11.16 -0.07 23.58
N VAL A 125 -11.87 -1.19 23.39
CA VAL A 125 -11.26 -2.46 22.99
C VAL A 125 -10.72 -2.37 21.56
N ALA A 126 -11.48 -1.77 20.63
CA ALA A 126 -11.04 -1.52 19.27
C ALA A 126 -9.88 -0.50 19.22
N ALA A 127 -9.95 0.57 20.01
CA ALA A 127 -8.86 1.53 20.14
C ALA A 127 -7.55 0.85 20.63
N LYS A 128 -7.61 0.02 21.68
CA LYS A 128 -6.46 -0.77 22.15
C LYS A 128 -5.92 -1.73 21.09
N ARG A 129 -6.79 -2.30 20.24
CA ARG A 129 -6.36 -3.14 19.11
C ARG A 129 -5.60 -2.35 18.06
N LEU A 130 -6.05 -1.14 17.70
CA LEU A 130 -5.31 -0.26 16.78
C LEU A 130 -3.90 0.05 17.29
N GLN A 131 -3.77 0.30 18.60
CA GLN A 131 -2.48 0.55 19.24
C GLN A 131 -1.52 -0.66 19.18
N SER A 132 -2.01 -1.88 18.93
CA SER A 132 -1.17 -3.07 18.70
C SER A 132 -0.17 -3.38 19.84
N GLN A 133 -0.39 -2.91 21.06
CA GLN A 133 0.57 -3.03 22.18
C GLN A 133 0.94 -4.47 22.55
N ASN A 134 0.00 -5.40 22.36
CA ASN A 134 0.19 -6.83 22.62
C ASN A 134 0.40 -7.66 21.34
N ASP A 135 0.72 -7.01 20.23
CA ASP A 135 0.99 -7.66 18.95
C ASP A 135 2.50 -7.78 18.72
N GLN A 136 2.98 -8.98 18.42
CA GLN A 136 4.40 -9.27 18.18
C GLN A 136 4.68 -9.69 16.74
N ARG A 137 3.70 -9.55 15.85
CA ARG A 137 3.85 -9.94 14.44
C ARG A 137 4.78 -9.00 13.66
N GLY A 138 5.05 -7.80 14.18
CA GLY A 138 5.85 -6.77 13.51
C GLY A 138 5.11 -6.10 12.36
N GLU A 139 5.86 -5.55 11.41
CA GLU A 139 5.34 -4.79 10.26
C GLU A 139 4.80 -5.67 9.12
N ILE A 140 5.38 -6.85 8.93
CA ILE A 140 4.99 -7.79 7.86
C ILE A 140 4.22 -8.94 8.50
N VAL A 141 2.91 -9.01 8.20
CA VAL A 141 2.01 -10.02 8.78
C VAL A 141 1.58 -11.03 7.73
N HIS A 142 1.42 -12.30 8.16
CA HIS A 142 0.91 -13.36 7.30
C HIS A 142 -0.63 -13.44 7.36
N VAL A 143 -1.28 -13.41 6.19
CA VAL A 143 -2.75 -13.51 6.06
C VAL A 143 -3.14 -14.93 5.69
N LYS A 144 -3.50 -15.74 6.70
CA LYS A 144 -3.69 -17.20 6.58
C LYS A 144 -4.63 -17.65 5.44
N ASN A 145 -5.72 -16.91 5.21
CA ASN A 145 -6.78 -17.29 4.25
C ASN A 145 -6.79 -16.41 3.00
N GLY A 146 -5.69 -15.71 2.74
CA GLY A 146 -5.61 -14.69 1.70
C GLY A 146 -6.36 -13.40 2.07
N LEU A 147 -5.86 -12.27 1.58
CA LEU A 147 -6.47 -10.97 1.78
C LEU A 147 -7.67 -10.80 0.84
N GLN A 148 -8.85 -10.56 1.42
CA GLN A 148 -10.09 -10.31 0.69
C GLN A 148 -10.22 -8.81 0.43
N LEU A 149 -10.26 -8.41 -0.84
CA LEU A 149 -10.34 -7.02 -1.30
C LEU A 149 -11.28 -6.93 -2.50
N LEU A 150 -11.87 -5.77 -2.74
CA LEU A 150 -12.62 -5.55 -3.98
C LEU A 150 -11.63 -5.51 -5.14
N LYS A 151 -11.74 -6.49 -6.05
CA LYS A 151 -11.00 -6.52 -7.31
C LYS A 151 -11.88 -5.91 -8.40
N PRO A 152 -11.31 -5.08 -9.30
CA PRO A 152 -12.09 -4.44 -10.35
C PRO A 152 -12.61 -5.50 -11.30
N THR A 153 -13.88 -5.39 -11.70
CA THR A 153 -14.45 -6.21 -12.78
C THR A 153 -13.78 -5.89 -14.12
N LEU A 154 -13.83 -6.81 -15.09
CA LEU A 154 -13.24 -6.62 -16.43
C LEU A 154 -13.72 -5.31 -17.09
N THR A 155 -15.01 -4.98 -16.94
CA THR A 155 -15.60 -3.73 -17.45
C THR A 155 -14.95 -2.50 -16.81
N GLN A 156 -14.80 -2.49 -15.47
CA GLN A 156 -14.13 -1.40 -14.76
C GLN A 156 -12.65 -1.27 -15.14
N GLN A 157 -11.97 -2.38 -15.47
CA GLN A 157 -10.59 -2.33 -15.95
C GLN A 157 -10.48 -1.66 -17.33
N GLN A 158 -11.43 -1.93 -18.23
CA GLN A 158 -11.49 -1.30 -19.55
C GLN A 158 -11.81 0.20 -19.46
N GLU A 159 -12.77 0.59 -18.63
CA GLU A 159 -13.10 2.00 -18.36
C GLU A 159 -11.90 2.74 -17.73
N GLN A 160 -11.17 2.11 -16.81
CA GLN A 160 -9.95 2.68 -16.23
C GLN A 160 -8.83 2.83 -17.26
N ALA A 161 -8.69 1.89 -18.21
CA ALA A 161 -7.72 1.99 -19.29
C ALA A 161 -8.06 3.14 -20.26
N GLN A 162 -9.35 3.39 -20.50
CA GLN A 162 -9.83 4.52 -21.29
C GLN A 162 -9.70 5.86 -20.55
N ALA A 163 -9.96 5.89 -19.24
CA ALA A 163 -9.77 7.06 -18.39
C ALA A 163 -8.28 7.43 -18.20
N GLN A 164 -7.36 6.49 -18.45
CA GLN A 164 -5.91 6.75 -18.43
C GLN A 164 -5.46 7.72 -19.55
N TYR A 165 -6.34 8.03 -20.51
CA TYR A 165 -6.10 9.04 -21.55
C TYR A 165 -6.64 10.44 -21.18
N GLN A 166 -7.26 10.62 -20.01
CA GLN A 166 -7.57 11.94 -19.44
C GLN A 166 -6.41 12.44 -18.57
N GLU A 167 -6.34 13.76 -18.36
CA GLU A 167 -5.31 14.41 -17.54
C GLU A 167 -5.09 13.69 -16.21
N GLU A 168 -3.82 13.45 -15.87
CA GLU A 168 -3.44 12.94 -14.56
C GLU A 168 -3.89 13.94 -13.50
N ASN A 169 -4.77 13.51 -12.59
CA ASN A 169 -5.11 14.28 -11.42
C ASN A 169 -4.46 13.65 -10.18
N PHE A 170 -4.43 14.40 -9.08
CA PHE A 170 -3.80 13.95 -7.83
C PHE A 170 -4.31 12.58 -7.35
N CYS A 171 -5.59 12.25 -7.60
CA CYS A 171 -6.21 10.99 -7.20
C CYS A 171 -5.99 9.83 -8.18
N THR A 172 -5.54 10.10 -9.41
CA THR A 172 -5.32 9.10 -10.47
C THR A 172 -3.85 9.03 -10.93
N ILE A 173 -2.94 9.71 -10.22
CA ILE A 173 -1.53 9.77 -10.57
C ILE A 173 -0.94 8.37 -10.79
N LYS A 174 -0.16 8.23 -11.86
CA LYS A 174 0.45 6.96 -12.22
C LYS A 174 1.69 6.71 -11.37
N ALA A 175 1.49 6.10 -10.21
CA ALA A 175 2.57 5.84 -9.25
C ALA A 175 3.54 4.69 -9.63
N ARG A 176 3.38 4.00 -10.78
CA ARG A 176 4.25 2.88 -11.17
C ARG A 176 4.55 2.78 -12.66
N VAL A 177 5.74 2.30 -12.99
CA VAL A 177 6.20 2.00 -14.37
C VAL A 177 7.03 0.73 -14.39
N ASN A 178 6.80 -0.14 -15.37
CA ASN A 178 7.58 -1.37 -15.56
C ASN A 178 8.78 -1.13 -16.50
N ILE A 179 9.99 -1.41 -16.02
CA ILE A 179 11.26 -1.21 -16.75
C ILE A 179 11.88 -2.50 -17.29
N GLU A 180 11.23 -3.64 -17.06
CA GLU A 180 11.76 -4.95 -17.46
C GLU A 180 11.40 -5.31 -18.91
N ASN A 181 10.35 -4.72 -19.48
CA ASN A 181 9.92 -5.00 -20.85
C ASN A 181 11.02 -4.62 -21.87
N PRO A 182 11.65 -5.59 -22.57
CA PRO A 182 12.72 -5.30 -23.52
C PRO A 182 12.27 -4.43 -24.70
N SER A 183 10.99 -4.52 -25.09
CA SER A 183 10.41 -3.70 -26.16
C SER A 183 10.23 -2.23 -25.78
N ARG A 184 10.49 -1.87 -24.51
CA ARG A 184 10.46 -0.49 -24.00
C ARG A 184 11.86 0.02 -23.63
N ALA A 185 12.91 -0.56 -24.22
CA ALA A 185 14.25 -0.04 -24.08
C ALA A 185 14.40 1.28 -24.85
N ASP A 186 15.00 2.28 -24.23
CA ASP A 186 15.36 3.55 -24.88
C ASP A 186 16.60 3.38 -25.76
N SER A 187 17.48 2.46 -25.37
CA SER A 187 18.68 2.10 -26.12
C SER A 187 18.89 0.60 -26.06
N TYR A 188 19.23 0.01 -27.19
CA TYR A 188 19.45 -1.43 -27.32
C TYR A 188 20.63 -1.72 -28.25
N ASN A 189 21.53 -2.58 -27.79
CA ASN A 189 22.58 -3.17 -28.61
C ASN A 189 22.54 -4.69 -28.41
N PRO A 190 22.34 -5.50 -29.46
CA PRO A 190 22.17 -6.95 -29.35
C PRO A 190 23.40 -7.68 -28.78
N ARG A 191 24.58 -7.05 -28.76
CA ARG A 191 25.82 -7.62 -28.23
C ARG A 191 26.26 -7.00 -26.89
N ALA A 192 25.56 -5.99 -26.38
CA ALA A 192 25.95 -5.29 -25.14
C ALA A 192 24.83 -5.16 -24.11
N GLY A 193 23.56 -5.13 -24.53
CA GLY A 193 22.41 -5.07 -23.62
C GLY A 193 21.43 -3.94 -23.96
N ARG A 194 20.65 -3.53 -22.95
CA ARG A 194 19.60 -2.50 -23.08
C ARG A 194 19.63 -1.52 -21.92
N ILE A 195 19.15 -0.31 -22.18
CA ILE A 195 18.92 0.73 -21.18
C ILE A 195 17.45 1.14 -21.25
N SER A 196 16.80 1.23 -20.10
CA SER A 196 15.43 1.72 -19.92
C SER A 196 15.46 2.78 -18.83
N SER A 197 15.00 3.98 -19.15
CA SER A 197 15.01 5.14 -18.27
C SER A 197 13.59 5.40 -17.78
N VAL A 198 13.48 5.92 -16.56
CA VAL A 198 12.23 6.41 -15.99
C VAL A 198 12.48 7.84 -15.52
N ASN A 199 11.73 8.78 -16.08
CA ASN A 199 11.79 10.21 -15.79
C ASN A 199 10.37 10.81 -15.78
N SER A 200 10.28 12.12 -15.50
CA SER A 200 9.05 12.92 -15.42
C SER A 200 8.53 13.33 -16.79
#